data_AF-A0A954Z143-F1
#
_entry.id   AF-A0A954Z143-F1
#
_cell.length_a   1.000
_cell.length_b   1.000
_cell.length_c   1.000
_cell.angle_alpha   90.00
_cell.angle_beta   90.00
_cell.angle_gamma   90.00
#
_symmetry.space_group_name_H-M   'P 1'
#
loop_
_entity.id
_entity.type
_entity.pdbx_description
1 polymer ?
#
loop_
_entity_poly.entity_id
_entity_poly.type
_entity_poly.pdbx_seq_one_letter_code
_entity_poly.pdbx_strand_id
1 'polypeptide(L)'
;PAPDGEVEDYAVRIVEAPPIMACCLPDGSCVDTPHMSCVTLGGDPQGPGTTCATTTCHEIKWAQPPIFDPASPHPECFHGWDEPSIFDGYQVVADDWLCVSDLPVTDIHFWGSYANWEDLAPPPDAPALFHIGLWTDQPAGPGGNPPSHPQMMIWEWIVPRQELNEHPVACDFESEHMQTPDGCFRYDYSIPPDRWFIQEPGETVCWLSIAAIYDPVDCACNADFNNDGAINALDLAFLAACIGQPPTGACAQMDLNCDGVINSRDADAMTCWINCWAAHGDLALCDAMCCLTAPPDVEHVWGWKTRPHFYNDFAQRVANPTELFPGVEYVEGDLVESGWDMAFVITTETPEPPLIPKWSQLPHPEGEGFDARSDIGFLPSTDVYKWSQAPDGAFSGIHAHDDVIIGNYDATTLADQWICDGGPVVTLVWYGNYELYSDGTEKRNSGVNYFDVAIYDNDMTAPPACLPNNALWSKQPSLATVNETDTGLLNNENCRIYKYTLTLDASEWFDQQPGQTYWLAVGAISNNPNAAAIWRWQNAGPNT
;
A
#
# COMPACT_ATOMS: atom_id res chain seq x y z
N PRO A 1 -20.42 -69.63 -9.62
CA PRO A 1 -20.99 -69.92 -8.28
C PRO A 1 -19.85 -70.09 -7.26
N ALA A 2 -19.63 -69.07 -6.43
CA ALA A 2 -18.96 -69.26 -5.15
C ALA A 2 -19.82 -70.19 -4.26
N PRO A 3 -19.24 -71.02 -3.38
CA PRO A 3 -19.95 -72.02 -2.59
C PRO A 3 -20.65 -71.49 -1.32
N ASP A 4 -21.12 -70.25 -1.35
CA ASP A 4 -21.67 -69.53 -0.21
C ASP A 4 -22.45 -68.34 -0.79
N GLY A 5 -23.78 -68.37 -0.65
CA GLY A 5 -24.69 -67.38 -1.25
C GLY A 5 -24.68 -66.01 -0.58
N GLU A 6 -23.52 -65.50 -0.17
CA GLU A 6 -23.39 -64.12 0.28
C GLU A 6 -23.16 -63.22 -0.94
N VAL A 7 -24.16 -62.41 -1.24
CA VAL A 7 -24.00 -61.26 -2.13
C VAL A 7 -23.25 -60.23 -1.28
N GLU A 8 -21.94 -60.10 -1.50
CA GLU A 8 -21.22 -58.93 -0.97
C GLU A 8 -21.79 -57.69 -1.67
N ASP A 9 -22.63 -56.97 -0.94
CA ASP A 9 -23.17 -55.67 -1.34
C ASP A 9 -22.03 -54.65 -1.20
N TYR A 10 -21.19 -54.56 -2.23
CA TYR A 10 -20.21 -53.49 -2.30
C TYR A 10 -20.97 -52.18 -2.51
N ALA A 11 -21.12 -51.41 -1.45
CA ALA A 11 -21.55 -50.02 -1.56
C ALA A 11 -20.52 -49.27 -2.42
N VAL A 12 -20.84 -49.04 -3.68
CA VAL A 12 -20.05 -48.17 -4.56
C VAL A 12 -20.33 -46.75 -4.10
N ARG A 13 -19.33 -46.10 -3.49
CA ARG A 13 -19.40 -44.67 -3.19
C ARG A 13 -19.49 -43.92 -4.52
N ILE A 14 -20.67 -43.40 -4.84
CA ILE A 14 -20.81 -42.46 -5.95
C ILE A 14 -20.15 -41.16 -5.46
N VAL A 15 -18.90 -40.96 -5.86
CA VAL A 15 -18.23 -39.66 -5.66
C VAL A 15 -18.86 -38.72 -6.67
N GLU A 16 -19.58 -37.70 -6.20
CA GLU A 16 -20.07 -36.64 -7.08
C GLU A 16 -18.86 -36.04 -7.81
N ALA A 17 -19.03 -35.72 -9.09
CA ALA A 17 -17.95 -35.10 -9.85
C ALA A 17 -17.55 -33.79 -9.16
N PRO A 18 -16.24 -33.46 -9.07
CA PRO A 18 -15.80 -32.21 -8.47
C PRO A 18 -16.51 -31.01 -9.11
N PRO A 19 -16.91 -30.00 -8.32
CA PRO A 19 -17.56 -28.83 -8.85
C PRO A 19 -16.64 -28.13 -9.86
N ILE A 20 -17.23 -27.74 -10.99
CA ILE A 20 -16.56 -26.95 -12.03
C ILE A 20 -16.66 -25.48 -11.62
N MET A 21 -15.57 -24.73 -11.81
CA MET A 21 -15.48 -23.29 -11.54
C MET A 21 -14.68 -22.60 -12.66
N ALA A 22 -14.73 -21.28 -12.70
CA ALA A 22 -13.85 -20.51 -13.57
C ALA A 22 -12.39 -20.69 -13.12
N CYS A 23 -11.49 -20.86 -14.09
CA CYS A 23 -10.05 -20.90 -13.87
C CYS A 23 -9.39 -19.86 -14.77
N CYS A 24 -8.80 -18.83 -14.16
CA CYS A 24 -7.98 -17.87 -14.87
C CYS A 24 -6.60 -18.46 -15.13
N LEU A 25 -6.19 -18.50 -16.38
CA LEU A 25 -4.93 -19.07 -16.82
C LEU A 25 -3.84 -17.98 -16.91
N PRO A 26 -2.55 -18.37 -16.97
CA PRO A 26 -1.46 -17.40 -16.94
C PRO A 26 -1.50 -16.32 -18.02
N ASP A 27 -2.05 -16.62 -19.18
CA ASP A 27 -2.21 -15.68 -20.31
C ASP A 27 -3.48 -14.82 -20.24
N GLY A 28 -4.18 -14.82 -19.10
CA GLY A 28 -5.46 -14.11 -18.92
C GLY A 28 -6.65 -14.79 -19.60
N SER A 29 -6.48 -15.96 -20.22
CA SER A 29 -7.61 -16.74 -20.72
C SER A 29 -8.36 -17.45 -19.58
N CYS A 30 -9.58 -17.91 -19.85
CA CYS A 30 -10.41 -18.60 -18.87
C CYS A 30 -10.86 -19.98 -19.37
N VAL A 31 -10.82 -20.98 -18.48
CA VAL A 31 -11.43 -22.31 -18.70
C VAL A 31 -12.31 -22.74 -17.53
N ASP A 32 -13.48 -23.30 -17.81
CA ASP A 32 -14.32 -23.92 -16.78
C ASP A 32 -13.78 -25.32 -16.45
N THR A 33 -13.18 -25.49 -15.27
CA THR A 33 -12.52 -26.75 -14.87
C THR A 33 -12.57 -26.94 -13.34
N PRO A 34 -12.41 -28.16 -12.81
CA PRO A 34 -12.29 -28.36 -11.36
C PRO A 34 -11.07 -27.66 -10.75
N HIS A 35 -11.15 -27.27 -9.47
CA HIS A 35 -10.08 -26.58 -8.72
C HIS A 35 -8.69 -27.19 -8.94
N MET A 36 -8.50 -28.47 -8.64
CA MET A 36 -7.19 -29.13 -8.77
C MET A 36 -6.67 -29.17 -10.22
N SER A 37 -7.58 -29.22 -11.20
CA SER A 37 -7.20 -29.12 -12.61
C SER A 37 -6.75 -27.70 -12.96
N CYS A 38 -7.37 -26.67 -12.38
CA CYS A 38 -6.94 -25.28 -12.53
C CYS A 38 -5.53 -25.06 -11.95
N VAL A 39 -5.29 -25.52 -10.72
CA VAL A 39 -3.97 -25.42 -10.08
C VAL A 39 -2.89 -26.13 -10.91
N THR A 40 -3.22 -27.31 -11.47
CA THR A 40 -2.29 -28.06 -12.34
C THR A 40 -1.94 -27.31 -13.63
N LEU A 41 -2.83 -26.43 -14.10
CA LEU A 41 -2.59 -25.56 -15.26
C LEU A 41 -1.79 -24.29 -14.90
N GLY A 42 -1.39 -24.11 -13.63
CA GLY A 42 -0.78 -22.89 -13.14
C GLY A 42 -1.76 -21.72 -13.06
N GLY A 43 -3.06 -22.01 -13.02
CA GLY A 43 -4.12 -21.00 -13.00
C GLY A 43 -4.59 -20.63 -11.60
N ASP A 44 -5.46 -19.64 -11.55
CA ASP A 44 -6.13 -19.14 -10.36
C ASP A 44 -7.61 -19.61 -10.32
N PRO A 45 -7.96 -20.56 -9.43
CA PRO A 45 -9.32 -21.05 -9.28
C PRO A 45 -10.23 -20.02 -8.60
N GLN A 46 -11.29 -19.58 -9.27
CA GLN A 46 -12.16 -18.48 -8.83
C GLN A 46 -13.23 -18.91 -7.80
N GLY A 47 -13.16 -20.14 -7.30
CA GLY A 47 -14.07 -20.66 -6.29
C GLY A 47 -15.42 -21.18 -6.83
N PRO A 48 -16.17 -21.94 -6.01
CA PRO A 48 -17.42 -22.58 -6.43
C PRO A 48 -18.50 -21.60 -6.91
N GLY A 49 -19.22 -21.96 -7.98
CA GLY A 49 -20.33 -21.17 -8.52
C GLY A 49 -19.92 -20.10 -9.54
N THR A 50 -18.62 -19.91 -9.77
CA THR A 50 -18.10 -19.07 -10.87
C THR A 50 -18.08 -19.80 -12.21
N THR A 51 -18.13 -19.03 -13.30
CA THR A 51 -17.96 -19.55 -14.67
C THR A 51 -17.19 -18.53 -15.50
N CYS A 52 -16.50 -18.97 -16.56
CA CYS A 52 -15.80 -18.08 -17.48
C CYS A 52 -16.71 -17.08 -18.20
N ALA A 53 -18.03 -17.27 -18.15
CA ALA A 53 -18.99 -16.31 -18.68
C ALA A 53 -19.18 -15.08 -17.77
N THR A 54 -18.84 -15.20 -16.48
CA THR A 54 -19.05 -14.16 -15.44
C THR A 54 -17.76 -13.71 -14.77
N THR A 55 -16.63 -14.33 -15.10
CA THR A 55 -15.31 -14.02 -14.54
C THR A 55 -14.48 -13.25 -15.55
N THR A 56 -13.89 -12.14 -15.12
CA THR A 56 -12.83 -11.45 -15.86
C THR A 56 -11.48 -11.99 -15.40
N CYS A 57 -10.66 -12.44 -16.34
CA CYS A 57 -9.33 -12.96 -16.02
C CYS A 57 -8.25 -11.98 -16.46
N HIS A 58 -7.27 -11.78 -15.58
CA HIS A 58 -6.09 -10.97 -15.79
C HIS A 58 -4.87 -11.88 -15.97
N GLU A 59 -3.79 -11.36 -16.56
CA GLU A 59 -2.56 -12.15 -16.70
C GLU A 59 -1.99 -12.48 -15.32
N ILE A 60 -1.50 -13.70 -15.13
CA ILE A 60 -0.97 -14.12 -13.83
C ILE A 60 0.52 -13.82 -13.80
N LYS A 61 0.92 -13.06 -12.78
CA LYS A 61 2.32 -12.83 -12.45
C LYS A 61 2.90 -13.98 -11.65
N TRP A 62 2.11 -14.48 -10.70
CA TRP A 62 2.46 -15.59 -9.82
C TRP A 62 1.21 -16.32 -9.34
N ALA A 63 1.25 -17.66 -9.25
CA ALA A 63 0.11 -18.42 -8.74
C ALA A 63 0.56 -19.61 -7.88
N GLN A 64 0.21 -19.55 -6.59
CA GLN A 64 0.28 -20.65 -5.63
C GLN A 64 -1.02 -20.76 -4.81
N PRO A 65 -2.16 -21.07 -5.46
CA PRO A 65 -3.43 -21.27 -4.76
C PRO A 65 -3.39 -22.47 -3.80
N PRO A 66 -4.34 -22.56 -2.85
CA PRO A 66 -4.42 -23.71 -1.95
C PRO A 66 -4.79 -24.99 -2.71
N ILE A 67 -4.45 -26.14 -2.14
CA ILE A 67 -4.71 -27.47 -2.76
C ILE A 67 -5.48 -28.38 -1.81
N PHE A 68 -6.21 -29.34 -2.38
CA PHE A 68 -6.84 -30.42 -1.62
C PHE A 68 -5.87 -31.60 -1.46
N ASP A 69 -5.95 -32.30 -0.32
CA ASP A 69 -5.29 -33.59 -0.13
C ASP A 69 -6.33 -34.73 -0.12
N PRO A 70 -6.36 -35.59 -1.15
CA PRO A 70 -7.25 -36.75 -1.19
C PRO A 70 -7.02 -37.78 -0.07
N ALA A 71 -5.85 -37.74 0.59
CA ALA A 71 -5.52 -38.61 1.72
C ALA A 71 -5.98 -38.04 3.07
N SER A 72 -6.34 -36.75 3.13
CA SER A 72 -6.90 -36.11 4.31
C SER A 72 -8.18 -36.81 4.77
N PRO A 73 -8.48 -36.88 6.08
CA PRO A 73 -9.81 -37.26 6.56
C PRO A 73 -10.90 -36.29 6.11
N HIS A 74 -10.52 -35.08 5.69
CA HIS A 74 -11.38 -34.03 5.11
C HIS A 74 -10.89 -33.67 3.69
N PRO A 75 -11.08 -34.57 2.70
CA PRO A 75 -10.61 -34.34 1.32
C PRO A 75 -11.37 -33.22 0.59
N GLU A 76 -12.49 -32.76 1.16
CA GLU A 76 -13.26 -31.61 0.73
C GLU A 76 -12.70 -30.25 1.21
N CYS A 77 -11.71 -30.26 2.09
CA CYS A 77 -11.09 -29.06 2.65
C CYS A 77 -9.68 -28.83 2.10
N PHE A 78 -9.26 -27.57 1.99
CA PHE A 78 -7.89 -27.23 1.63
C PHE A 78 -6.90 -27.76 2.66
N HIS A 79 -5.84 -28.39 2.17
CA HIS A 79 -4.80 -29.00 2.99
C HIS A 79 -3.82 -27.95 3.52
N GLY A 80 -3.87 -27.74 4.83
CA GLY A 80 -3.11 -26.74 5.58
C GLY A 80 -3.95 -26.19 6.73
N TRP A 81 -3.40 -25.25 7.48
CA TRP A 81 -4.08 -24.48 8.53
C TRP A 81 -3.95 -22.98 8.24
N ASP A 82 -4.51 -22.16 9.11
CA ASP A 82 -4.39 -20.71 9.02
C ASP A 82 -3.36 -20.24 10.04
N GLU A 83 -2.17 -19.90 9.54
CA GLU A 83 -1.11 -19.42 10.39
C GLU A 83 -1.45 -17.99 10.85
N PRO A 84 -1.55 -17.72 12.17
CA PRO A 84 -1.89 -16.39 12.66
C PRO A 84 -0.94 -15.33 12.09
N SER A 85 -1.48 -14.23 11.59
CA SER A 85 -0.66 -13.13 11.07
C SER A 85 -1.34 -11.81 11.39
N ILE A 86 -0.76 -11.05 12.31
CA ILE A 86 -1.38 -9.87 12.91
C ILE A 86 -0.39 -8.72 12.86
N PHE A 87 -0.80 -7.61 12.22
CA PHE A 87 0.02 -6.41 12.13
C PHE A 87 0.19 -5.80 13.52
N ASP A 88 1.42 -5.39 13.84
CA ASP A 88 1.79 -4.93 15.19
C ASP A 88 1.47 -5.94 16.31
N GLY A 89 1.29 -7.21 15.93
CA GLY A 89 1.06 -8.33 16.83
C GLY A 89 2.34 -9.14 17.04
N TYR A 90 2.18 -10.36 17.56
CA TYR A 90 3.32 -11.24 17.86
C TYR A 90 4.08 -11.75 16.63
N GLN A 91 3.43 -11.80 15.47
CA GLN A 91 4.03 -12.28 14.23
C GLN A 91 3.27 -11.77 13.00
N VAL A 92 4.03 -11.47 11.95
CA VAL A 92 3.53 -11.31 10.58
C VAL A 92 4.09 -12.42 9.72
N VAL A 93 3.26 -13.08 8.93
CA VAL A 93 3.70 -14.15 8.03
C VAL A 93 4.06 -13.57 6.67
N ALA A 94 5.15 -14.04 6.10
CA ALA A 94 5.63 -13.69 4.77
C ALA A 94 6.02 -14.94 3.97
N ASP A 95 5.85 -14.89 2.66
CA ASP A 95 6.22 -15.98 1.77
C ASP A 95 6.77 -15.46 0.44
N ASP A 96 7.59 -16.28 -0.20
CA ASP A 96 8.35 -15.86 -1.37
C ASP A 96 7.65 -16.16 -2.71
N TRP A 97 8.08 -15.43 -3.74
CA TRP A 97 7.69 -15.67 -5.12
C TRP A 97 8.78 -15.22 -6.07
N LEU A 98 8.83 -15.86 -7.25
CA LEU A 98 9.73 -15.44 -8.30
C LEU A 98 9.08 -14.37 -9.16
N CYS A 99 9.67 -13.18 -9.13
CA CYS A 99 9.33 -12.12 -10.05
C CYS A 99 10.12 -12.26 -11.36
N VAL A 100 9.44 -12.50 -12.49
CA VAL A 100 10.07 -12.70 -13.82
C VAL A 100 9.69 -11.67 -14.89
N SER A 101 8.60 -10.92 -14.70
CA SER A 101 8.17 -9.86 -15.64
C SER A 101 8.46 -8.48 -15.05
N ASP A 102 8.51 -7.43 -15.85
CA ASP A 102 8.59 -6.02 -15.41
C ASP A 102 7.20 -5.36 -15.32
N LEU A 103 6.14 -6.11 -15.60
CA LEU A 103 4.76 -5.65 -15.47
C LEU A 103 4.40 -5.41 -13.99
N PRO A 104 3.50 -4.45 -13.68
CA PRO A 104 3.13 -4.14 -12.30
C PRO A 104 2.45 -5.29 -11.56
N VAL A 105 2.54 -5.27 -10.23
CA VAL A 105 1.58 -5.96 -9.35
C VAL A 105 0.31 -5.12 -9.31
N THR A 106 -0.77 -5.65 -9.89
CA THR A 106 -2.03 -4.92 -10.08
C THR A 106 -3.16 -5.46 -9.24
N ASP A 107 -3.05 -6.70 -8.79
CA ASP A 107 -4.05 -7.34 -7.97
C ASP A 107 -3.44 -8.54 -7.23
N ILE A 108 -3.90 -8.77 -6.00
CA ILE A 108 -3.41 -9.82 -5.10
C ILE A 108 -4.62 -10.59 -4.58
N HIS A 109 -4.64 -11.90 -4.82
CA HIS A 109 -5.58 -12.82 -4.22
C HIS A 109 -4.90 -13.63 -3.12
N PHE A 110 -5.53 -13.75 -1.97
CA PHE A 110 -5.04 -14.56 -0.86
C PHE A 110 -6.17 -15.27 -0.13
N TRP A 111 -5.83 -16.31 0.62
CA TRP A 111 -6.77 -17.15 1.34
C TRP A 111 -6.51 -17.08 2.83
N GLY A 112 -7.54 -17.17 3.65
CA GLY A 112 -7.37 -17.22 5.10
C GLY A 112 -8.68 -17.53 5.78
N SER A 113 -8.57 -17.96 7.03
CA SER A 113 -9.71 -18.36 7.84
C SER A 113 -9.61 -17.75 9.22
N TYR A 114 -10.70 -17.87 9.96
CA TYR A 114 -10.80 -17.38 11.32
C TYR A 114 -10.77 -18.57 12.26
N ALA A 115 -9.89 -18.54 13.27
CA ALA A 115 -9.68 -19.68 14.15
C ALA A 115 -10.99 -20.13 14.83
N ASN A 116 -11.30 -21.43 14.76
CA ASN A 116 -12.51 -22.04 15.34
C ASN A 116 -13.83 -21.48 14.76
N TRP A 117 -13.83 -21.08 13.49
CA TRP A 117 -15.00 -20.51 12.83
C TRP A 117 -15.41 -21.32 11.60
N GLU A 118 -16.57 -22.00 11.69
CA GLU A 118 -17.07 -22.89 10.63
C GLU A 118 -18.10 -22.23 9.69
N ASP A 119 -18.50 -21.00 9.98
CA ASP A 119 -19.60 -20.31 9.28
C ASP A 119 -19.14 -19.68 7.95
N LEU A 120 -20.04 -19.65 6.96
CA LEU A 120 -19.79 -19.05 5.63
C LEU A 120 -19.78 -17.52 5.63
N ALA A 121 -20.33 -16.91 6.69
CA ALA A 121 -20.22 -15.48 6.91
C ALA A 121 -19.04 -15.25 7.86
N PRO A 122 -18.18 -14.25 7.62
CA PRO A 122 -17.09 -13.91 8.53
C PRO A 122 -17.60 -13.57 9.94
N PRO A 123 -16.80 -13.78 10.99
CA PRO A 123 -17.22 -13.56 12.36
C PRO A 123 -17.39 -12.07 12.70
N PRO A 124 -18.15 -11.73 13.76
CA PRO A 124 -18.35 -10.34 14.18
C PRO A 124 -17.08 -9.61 14.60
N ASP A 125 -16.06 -10.33 15.06
CA ASP A 125 -14.75 -9.85 15.49
C ASP A 125 -13.68 -9.92 14.37
N ALA A 126 -14.10 -10.15 13.12
CA ALA A 126 -13.21 -10.10 11.95
C ALA A 126 -12.47 -8.74 11.84
N PRO A 127 -11.25 -8.71 11.27
CA PRO A 127 -10.41 -7.53 11.25
C PRO A 127 -11.02 -6.40 10.42
N ALA A 128 -10.64 -5.18 10.76
CA ALA A 128 -11.11 -3.98 10.06
C ALA A 128 -10.32 -3.73 8.77
N LEU A 129 -9.01 -3.97 8.82
CA LEU A 129 -8.07 -3.72 7.71
C LEU A 129 -7.10 -4.89 7.57
N PHE A 130 -6.35 -4.89 6.47
CA PHE A 130 -5.21 -5.76 6.26
C PHE A 130 -3.98 -4.95 5.88
N HIS A 131 -2.83 -5.32 6.42
CA HIS A 131 -1.52 -4.90 5.95
C HIS A 131 -1.03 -5.91 4.92
N ILE A 132 -0.64 -5.43 3.75
CA ILE A 132 -0.03 -6.22 2.67
C ILE A 132 1.31 -5.57 2.34
N GLY A 133 2.42 -6.29 2.54
CA GLY A 133 3.78 -5.78 2.37
C GLY A 133 4.57 -6.54 1.33
N LEU A 134 5.44 -5.84 0.59
CA LEU A 134 6.43 -6.47 -0.29
C LEU A 134 7.84 -6.24 0.24
N TRP A 135 8.68 -7.27 0.18
CA TRP A 135 10.06 -7.20 0.66
C TRP A 135 11.06 -7.69 -0.37
N THR A 136 12.29 -7.17 -0.26
CA THR A 136 13.45 -7.77 -0.94
C THR A 136 13.85 -9.08 -0.27
N ASP A 137 14.54 -9.92 -1.04
CA ASP A 137 15.06 -11.20 -0.58
C ASP A 137 16.44 -11.05 0.10
N GLN A 138 16.62 -11.76 1.22
CA GLN A 138 17.93 -12.10 1.77
C GLN A 138 18.24 -13.55 1.38
N PRO A 139 19.09 -13.79 0.35
CA PRO A 139 19.31 -15.13 -0.16
C PRO A 139 19.82 -16.10 0.90
N ALA A 140 19.41 -17.37 0.78
CA ALA A 140 19.86 -18.44 1.64
C ALA A 140 21.40 -18.54 1.70
N GLY A 141 21.91 -18.80 2.90
CA GLY A 141 23.33 -19.04 3.15
C GLY A 141 23.84 -20.35 2.53
N PRO A 142 25.16 -20.60 2.56
CA PRO A 142 25.75 -21.81 1.97
C PRO A 142 25.10 -23.10 2.48
N GLY A 143 24.50 -23.87 1.56
CA GLY A 143 23.80 -25.11 1.90
C GLY A 143 22.39 -24.93 2.47
N GLY A 144 21.78 -23.75 2.26
CA GLY A 144 20.43 -23.43 2.75
C GLY A 144 20.41 -23.00 4.22
N ASN A 145 21.54 -22.53 4.77
CA ASN A 145 21.62 -22.15 6.17
C ASN A 145 22.38 -20.81 6.37
N PRO A 146 21.73 -19.76 6.89
CA PRO A 146 20.28 -19.70 7.17
C PRO A 146 19.43 -19.85 5.88
N PRO A 147 18.16 -20.28 5.97
CA PRO A 147 17.25 -20.27 4.83
C PRO A 147 17.06 -18.84 4.30
N SER A 148 16.57 -18.68 3.07
CA SER A 148 16.17 -17.37 2.54
C SER A 148 15.04 -16.80 3.39
N HIS A 149 14.99 -15.47 3.49
CA HIS A 149 13.98 -14.77 4.28
C HIS A 149 13.78 -13.33 3.77
N PRO A 150 12.71 -12.63 4.19
CA PRO A 150 12.55 -11.21 3.90
C PRO A 150 13.74 -10.40 4.43
N GLN A 151 14.17 -9.37 3.68
CA GLN A 151 15.26 -8.48 4.10
C GLN A 151 14.77 -7.08 4.45
N MET A 152 14.19 -6.37 3.50
CA MET A 152 13.76 -4.98 3.67
C MET A 152 12.41 -4.79 2.98
N MET A 153 11.45 -4.21 3.71
CA MET A 153 10.15 -3.89 3.13
C MET A 153 10.34 -2.74 2.14
N ILE A 154 9.82 -2.89 0.94
CA ILE A 154 9.96 -1.91 -0.15
C ILE A 154 8.62 -1.31 -0.58
N TRP A 155 7.51 -1.92 -0.18
CA TRP A 155 6.18 -1.44 -0.52
C TRP A 155 5.14 -1.94 0.47
N GLU A 156 4.04 -1.20 0.61
CA GLU A 156 2.91 -1.63 1.42
C GLU A 156 1.55 -1.13 0.90
N TRP A 157 0.50 -1.85 1.29
CA TRP A 157 -0.88 -1.42 1.26
C TRP A 157 -1.54 -1.70 2.61
N ILE A 158 -2.17 -0.67 3.17
CA ILE A 158 -3.19 -0.82 4.22
C ILE A 158 -4.54 -0.77 3.52
N VAL A 159 -5.31 -1.84 3.63
CA VAL A 159 -6.53 -2.06 2.84
C VAL A 159 -7.70 -2.33 3.77
N PRO A 160 -8.79 -1.54 3.72
CA PRO A 160 -10.01 -1.87 4.41
C PRO A 160 -10.58 -3.21 3.94
N ARG A 161 -11.02 -4.05 4.88
CA ARG A 161 -11.55 -5.38 4.55
C ARG A 161 -12.72 -5.32 3.55
N GLN A 162 -13.50 -4.23 3.55
CA GLN A 162 -14.60 -4.04 2.60
C GLN A 162 -14.12 -3.88 1.14
N GLU A 163 -12.84 -3.58 0.91
CA GLU A 163 -12.23 -3.45 -0.42
C GLU A 163 -11.65 -4.78 -0.95
N LEU A 164 -11.63 -5.84 -0.13
CA LEU A 164 -10.98 -7.12 -0.45
C LEU A 164 -11.91 -8.17 -1.10
N ASN A 165 -13.10 -7.79 -1.57
CA ASN A 165 -14.09 -8.72 -2.16
C ASN A 165 -14.17 -10.08 -1.42
N GLU A 166 -14.19 -10.06 -0.08
CA GLU A 166 -14.10 -11.27 0.73
C GLU A 166 -15.30 -12.19 0.49
N HIS A 167 -15.03 -13.47 0.21
CA HIS A 167 -16.08 -14.47 0.02
C HIS A 167 -15.64 -15.88 0.44
N PRO A 168 -16.57 -16.72 0.95
CA PRO A 168 -16.26 -18.09 1.35
C PRO A 168 -16.01 -18.97 0.12
N VAL A 169 -15.02 -19.86 0.20
CA VAL A 169 -14.62 -20.71 -0.94
C VAL A 169 -14.59 -22.20 -0.62
N ALA A 170 -14.15 -22.59 0.58
CA ALA A 170 -14.05 -23.98 1.03
C ALA A 170 -13.94 -24.02 2.56
N CYS A 171 -13.68 -25.20 3.12
CA CYS A 171 -13.09 -25.33 4.45
C CYS A 171 -11.59 -25.58 4.33
N ASP A 172 -10.88 -25.57 5.45
CA ASP A 172 -9.52 -26.09 5.56
C ASP A 172 -9.31 -27.06 6.71
N PHE A 173 -8.31 -27.92 6.55
CA PHE A 173 -7.96 -28.90 7.56
C PHE A 173 -6.53 -29.45 7.39
N GLU A 174 -5.79 -29.50 8.50
CA GLU A 174 -4.56 -30.27 8.65
C GLU A 174 -4.56 -30.93 10.04
N SER A 175 -4.32 -32.23 10.08
CA SER A 175 -4.56 -33.08 11.26
C SER A 175 -3.60 -32.87 12.43
N GLU A 176 -2.42 -32.30 12.20
CA GLU A 176 -1.44 -31.99 13.23
C GLU A 176 -1.72 -30.63 13.88
N HIS A 177 -2.37 -29.71 13.14
CA HIS A 177 -2.62 -28.33 13.56
C HIS A 177 -4.07 -28.06 13.99
N MET A 178 -5.05 -28.81 13.47
CA MET A 178 -6.47 -28.51 13.60
C MET A 178 -7.24 -29.69 14.20
N GLN A 179 -8.21 -29.38 15.08
CA GLN A 179 -9.11 -30.40 15.65
C GLN A 179 -10.36 -30.62 14.79
N THR A 180 -10.86 -29.54 14.19
CA THR A 180 -12.02 -29.48 13.31
C THR A 180 -11.69 -28.58 12.12
N PRO A 181 -12.33 -28.76 10.95
CA PRO A 181 -12.14 -27.85 9.83
C PRO A 181 -12.68 -26.45 10.12
N ASP A 182 -11.98 -25.41 9.69
CA ASP A 182 -12.48 -24.03 9.71
C ASP A 182 -13.03 -23.64 8.31
N GLY A 183 -13.86 -22.60 8.28
CA GLY A 183 -14.37 -22.00 7.05
C GLY A 183 -13.32 -21.09 6.42
N CYS A 184 -12.96 -21.35 5.17
CA CYS A 184 -11.91 -20.65 4.44
C CYS A 184 -12.47 -19.61 3.47
N PHE A 185 -11.89 -18.41 3.52
CA PHE A 185 -12.26 -17.24 2.74
C PHE A 185 -11.16 -16.90 1.74
N ARG A 186 -11.58 -16.36 0.60
CA ARG A 186 -10.71 -15.73 -0.39
C ARG A 186 -10.92 -14.23 -0.33
N TYR A 187 -9.82 -13.51 -0.46
CA TYR A 187 -9.73 -12.06 -0.48
C TYR A 187 -9.11 -11.66 -1.82
N ASP A 188 -9.82 -10.83 -2.59
CA ASP A 188 -9.33 -10.27 -3.84
C ASP A 188 -9.11 -8.76 -3.67
N TYR A 189 -7.84 -8.34 -3.74
CA TYR A 189 -7.48 -6.94 -3.71
C TYR A 189 -7.09 -6.44 -5.09
N SER A 190 -8.06 -5.81 -5.78
CA SER A 190 -7.78 -5.08 -7.01
C SER A 190 -7.15 -3.73 -6.70
N ILE A 191 -5.86 -3.61 -6.96
CA ILE A 191 -5.07 -2.45 -6.56
C ILE A 191 -5.42 -1.28 -7.49
N PRO A 192 -5.75 -0.08 -6.95
CA PRO A 192 -5.92 1.11 -7.76
C PRO A 192 -4.69 1.39 -8.63
N PRO A 193 -4.83 1.78 -9.91
CA PRO A 193 -3.69 1.95 -10.82
C PRO A 193 -2.60 2.91 -10.35
N ASP A 194 -2.95 3.92 -9.55
CA ASP A 194 -2.04 4.86 -8.92
C ASP A 194 -1.23 4.27 -7.75
N ARG A 195 -1.61 3.06 -7.31
CA ARG A 195 -0.96 2.32 -6.22
C ARG A 195 -0.32 1.00 -6.67
N TRP A 196 -0.25 0.76 -7.98
CA TRP A 196 0.44 -0.40 -8.55
C TRP A 196 1.93 -0.39 -8.20
N PHE A 197 2.44 -1.54 -7.77
CA PHE A 197 3.87 -1.71 -7.56
C PHE A 197 4.54 -2.12 -8.86
N ILE A 198 5.42 -1.25 -9.38
CA ILE A 198 6.25 -1.52 -10.56
C ILE A 198 7.66 -1.82 -10.09
N GLN A 199 8.15 -3.01 -10.39
CA GLN A 199 9.52 -3.40 -10.06
C GLN A 199 10.53 -3.03 -11.14
N GLU A 200 11.81 -3.07 -10.78
CA GLU A 200 12.91 -2.98 -11.74
C GLU A 200 12.98 -4.24 -12.62
N PRO A 201 13.40 -4.12 -13.90
CA PRO A 201 13.55 -5.27 -14.77
C PRO A 201 14.59 -6.27 -14.25
N GLY A 202 14.21 -7.54 -14.15
CA GLY A 202 15.09 -8.62 -13.74
C GLY A 202 14.32 -9.80 -13.16
N GLU A 203 14.98 -10.95 -13.09
CA GLU A 203 14.50 -12.08 -12.30
C GLU A 203 14.97 -11.89 -10.86
N THR A 204 14.03 -11.69 -9.93
CA THR A 204 14.33 -11.48 -8.51
C THR A 204 13.35 -12.27 -7.63
N VAL A 205 13.85 -12.81 -6.52
CA VAL A 205 12.98 -13.33 -5.46
C VAL A 205 12.43 -12.14 -4.68
N CYS A 206 11.13 -12.15 -4.47
CA CYS A 206 10.40 -11.16 -3.69
C CYS A 206 9.60 -11.88 -2.60
N TRP A 207 9.31 -11.18 -1.51
CA TRP A 207 8.47 -11.71 -0.44
C TRP A 207 7.19 -10.89 -0.29
N LEU A 208 6.08 -11.56 -0.05
CA LEU A 208 4.78 -10.98 0.24
C LEU A 208 4.42 -11.28 1.70
N SER A 209 4.09 -10.26 2.48
CA SER A 209 3.51 -10.41 3.81
C SER A 209 2.05 -9.98 3.83
N ILE A 210 1.20 -10.71 4.55
CA ILE A 210 -0.21 -10.36 4.75
C ILE A 210 -0.54 -10.51 6.22
N ALA A 211 -1.07 -9.45 6.84
CA ALA A 211 -1.41 -9.44 8.25
C ALA A 211 -2.73 -8.73 8.52
N ALA A 212 -3.54 -9.27 9.43
CA ALA A 212 -4.79 -8.66 9.87
C ALA A 212 -4.52 -7.47 10.80
N ILE A 213 -5.26 -6.39 10.61
CA ILE A 213 -5.32 -5.24 11.54
C ILE A 213 -6.74 -5.23 12.12
N TYR A 214 -6.83 -5.51 13.42
CA TYR A 214 -8.06 -5.33 14.19
C TYR A 214 -8.20 -3.86 14.55
N ASP A 215 -9.43 -3.35 14.62
CA ASP A 215 -9.71 -1.93 14.92
C ASP A 215 -8.93 -1.52 16.19
N PRO A 216 -8.04 -0.51 16.12
CA PRO A 216 -7.52 0.09 17.34
C PRO A 216 -8.70 0.78 17.99
N VAL A 217 -9.28 0.15 19.03
CA VAL A 217 -10.26 0.83 19.87
C VAL A 217 -9.58 2.12 20.34
N ASP A 218 -10.22 3.26 20.07
CA ASP A 218 -9.81 4.64 20.36
C ASP A 218 -9.69 4.91 21.88
N CYS A 219 -8.87 4.12 22.59
CA CYS A 219 -8.49 4.31 23.97
C CYS A 219 -6.97 4.41 24.06
N ALA A 220 -6.51 5.44 24.77
CA ALA A 220 -5.11 5.60 25.06
C ALA A 220 -4.70 4.55 26.09
N CYS A 221 -3.97 3.52 25.66
CA CYS A 221 -3.25 2.65 26.59
C CYS A 221 -2.10 3.46 27.21
N ASN A 222 -2.37 4.19 28.28
CA ASN A 222 -1.37 4.92 29.03
C ASN A 222 -1.71 4.88 30.51
N ALA A 223 -0.85 4.21 31.29
CA ALA A 223 -1.06 4.05 32.72
C ALA A 223 -0.71 5.30 33.58
N ASP A 224 -0.17 6.39 32.99
CA ASP A 224 0.05 7.67 33.68
C ASP A 224 -1.24 8.52 33.66
N PHE A 225 -2.23 8.10 34.44
CA PHE A 225 -3.58 8.70 34.39
C PHE A 225 -3.63 10.14 34.91
N ASN A 226 -2.66 10.54 35.71
CA ASN A 226 -2.61 11.89 36.25
C ASN A 226 -1.63 12.82 35.48
N ASN A 227 -0.95 12.29 34.46
CA ASN A 227 0.06 12.95 33.63
C ASN A 227 1.18 13.60 34.47
N ASP A 228 1.60 12.95 35.55
CA ASP A 228 2.69 13.44 36.40
C ASP A 228 4.07 12.96 35.94
N GLY A 229 4.10 12.13 34.88
CA GLY A 229 5.29 11.59 34.28
C GLY A 229 5.81 10.33 34.97
N ALA A 230 5.05 9.71 35.88
CA ALA A 230 5.48 8.53 36.60
C ALA A 230 4.35 7.56 36.97
N ILE A 231 4.50 6.28 36.61
CA ILE A 231 3.55 5.23 37.02
C ILE A 231 3.73 4.92 38.52
N ASN A 232 2.73 5.29 39.33
CA ASN A 232 2.83 5.17 40.78
C ASN A 232 1.49 4.79 41.46
N ALA A 233 1.48 4.85 42.80
CA ALA A 233 0.31 4.44 43.58
C ALA A 233 -0.93 5.31 43.33
N LEU A 234 -0.76 6.53 42.81
CA LEU A 234 -1.86 7.40 42.41
C LEU A 234 -2.58 6.86 41.18
N ASP A 235 -1.85 6.39 40.17
CA ASP A 235 -2.42 5.82 38.95
C ASP A 235 -3.16 4.52 39.24
N LEU A 236 -2.59 3.68 40.09
CA LEU A 236 -3.26 2.47 40.55
C LEU A 236 -4.57 2.78 41.29
N ALA A 237 -4.62 3.89 42.03
CA ALA A 237 -5.85 4.33 42.70
C ALA A 237 -6.91 4.85 41.71
N PHE A 238 -6.50 5.49 40.61
CA PHE A 238 -7.40 5.91 39.54
C PHE A 238 -8.06 4.71 38.86
N LEU A 239 -7.28 3.71 38.47
CA LEU A 239 -7.82 2.47 37.89
C LEU A 239 -8.78 1.76 38.87
N ALA A 240 -8.35 1.57 40.12
CA ALA A 240 -9.17 0.90 41.13
C ALA A 240 -10.52 1.60 41.41
N ALA A 241 -10.58 2.93 41.22
CA ALA A 241 -11.83 3.69 41.36
C ALA A 241 -12.80 3.51 40.19
N CYS A 242 -12.31 3.08 39.03
CA CYS A 242 -13.08 2.94 37.80
C CYS A 242 -13.45 1.48 37.45
N ILE A 243 -12.90 0.47 38.13
CA ILE A 243 -13.29 -0.94 37.92
C ILE A 243 -14.81 -1.11 38.07
N GLY A 244 -15.44 -1.69 37.04
CA GLY A 244 -16.88 -1.92 36.94
C GLY A 244 -17.69 -0.69 36.53
N GLN A 245 -17.05 0.41 36.15
CA GLN A 245 -17.68 1.59 35.52
C GLN A 245 -17.53 1.52 33.99
N PRO A 246 -18.42 2.17 33.22
CA PRO A 246 -18.22 2.31 31.78
C PRO A 246 -17.03 3.24 31.48
N PRO A 247 -16.25 3.00 30.40
CA PRO A 247 -15.07 3.79 30.03
C PRO A 247 -15.45 5.13 29.42
N THR A 248 -15.99 6.02 30.25
CA THR A 248 -16.47 7.34 29.84
C THR A 248 -16.10 8.39 30.87
N GLY A 249 -15.99 9.65 30.45
CA GLY A 249 -15.67 10.77 31.34
C GLY A 249 -14.32 10.56 32.04
N ALA A 250 -14.30 10.63 33.37
CA ALA A 250 -13.08 10.48 34.16
C ALA A 250 -12.51 9.06 34.18
N CYS A 251 -13.27 8.06 33.71
CA CYS A 251 -12.82 6.68 33.59
C CYS A 251 -12.43 6.30 32.14
N ALA A 252 -12.47 7.23 31.20
CA ALA A 252 -12.23 6.95 29.78
C ALA A 252 -10.81 6.43 29.48
N GLN A 253 -9.85 6.73 30.33
CA GLN A 253 -8.44 6.30 30.16
C GLN A 253 -8.13 4.98 30.87
N MET A 254 -9.06 4.46 31.67
CA MET A 254 -8.81 3.33 32.58
C MET A 254 -9.10 1.97 31.94
N ASP A 255 -9.58 1.99 30.71
CA ASP A 255 -9.67 0.85 29.81
C ASP A 255 -8.31 0.67 29.12
N LEU A 256 -7.36 0.07 29.84
CA LEU A 256 -5.97 -0.06 29.42
C LEU A 256 -5.76 -1.15 28.38
N ASN A 257 -6.61 -2.18 28.37
CA ASN A 257 -6.57 -3.24 27.36
C ASN A 257 -7.56 -3.01 26.21
N CYS A 258 -8.28 -1.89 26.24
CA CYS A 258 -9.11 -1.42 25.15
C CYS A 258 -10.27 -2.35 24.78
N ASP A 259 -10.84 -3.03 25.78
CA ASP A 259 -11.94 -4.00 25.59
C ASP A 259 -13.35 -3.38 25.73
N GLY A 260 -13.42 -2.08 26.02
CA GLY A 260 -14.67 -1.35 26.24
C GLY A 260 -15.26 -1.55 27.64
N VAL A 261 -14.56 -2.26 28.55
CA VAL A 261 -15.05 -2.63 29.88
C VAL A 261 -13.93 -2.60 30.93
N ILE A 262 -13.98 -1.63 31.85
CA ILE A 262 -12.99 -1.54 32.93
C ILE A 262 -13.17 -2.68 33.94
N ASN A 263 -12.28 -3.67 33.94
CA ASN A 263 -12.36 -4.89 34.71
C ASN A 263 -10.98 -5.36 35.25
N SER A 264 -10.86 -6.64 35.60
CA SER A 264 -9.59 -7.20 36.11
C SER A 264 -8.49 -7.28 35.06
N ARG A 265 -8.85 -7.30 33.77
CA ARG A 265 -7.90 -7.35 32.65
C ARG A 265 -7.14 -6.03 32.49
N ASP A 266 -7.77 -4.89 32.77
CA ASP A 266 -7.06 -3.60 32.88
C ASP A 266 -6.06 -3.59 34.04
N ALA A 267 -6.37 -4.29 35.14
CA ALA A 267 -5.45 -4.43 36.26
C ALA A 267 -4.23 -5.32 35.90
N ASP A 268 -4.41 -6.28 34.99
CA ASP A 268 -3.32 -7.09 34.45
C ASP A 268 -2.45 -6.25 33.49
N ALA A 269 -3.06 -5.44 32.61
CA ALA A 269 -2.34 -4.47 31.77
C ALA A 269 -1.57 -3.44 32.62
N MET A 270 -2.20 -2.93 33.69
CA MET A 270 -1.55 -2.06 34.68
C MET A 270 -0.34 -2.72 35.36
N THR A 271 -0.40 -4.05 35.58
CA THR A 271 0.72 -4.79 36.16
C THR A 271 1.92 -4.83 35.22
N CYS A 272 1.70 -4.93 33.91
CA CYS A 272 2.78 -4.77 32.92
C CYS A 272 3.44 -3.40 33.06
N TRP A 273 2.63 -2.33 33.04
CA TRP A 273 3.10 -0.95 33.14
C TRP A 273 3.93 -0.69 34.39
N ILE A 274 3.48 -1.18 35.55
CA ILE A 274 4.22 -1.06 36.82
C ILE A 274 5.58 -1.77 36.75
N ASN A 275 5.62 -2.99 36.18
CA ASN A 275 6.84 -3.78 36.08
C ASN A 275 7.84 -3.15 35.10
N CYS A 276 7.37 -2.68 33.94
CA CYS A 276 8.21 -1.99 32.98
C CYS A 276 8.75 -0.68 33.55
N TRP A 277 7.89 0.14 34.17
CA TRP A 277 8.29 1.40 34.77
C TRP A 277 9.35 1.19 35.86
N ALA A 278 9.19 0.16 36.70
CA ALA A 278 10.17 -0.19 37.71
C ALA A 278 11.53 -0.63 37.12
N ALA A 279 11.53 -1.21 35.92
CA ALA A 279 12.74 -1.68 35.24
C ALA A 279 13.44 -0.57 34.45
N HIS A 280 12.69 0.35 33.85
CA HIS A 280 13.22 1.26 32.82
C HIS A 280 12.99 2.76 33.11
N GLY A 281 11.91 3.12 33.80
CA GLY A 281 11.59 4.52 34.10
C GLY A 281 11.35 5.40 32.87
N ASP A 282 10.92 4.80 31.75
CA ASP A 282 10.67 5.45 30.46
C ASP A 282 9.25 5.14 30.00
N LEU A 283 8.41 6.18 29.86
CA LEU A 283 7.01 6.02 29.48
C LEU A 283 6.86 5.54 28.04
N ALA A 284 7.68 6.01 27.10
CA ALA A 284 7.55 5.64 25.68
C ALA A 284 7.96 4.18 25.45
N LEU A 285 8.97 3.70 26.19
CA LEU A 285 9.35 2.30 26.18
C LEU A 285 8.24 1.41 26.76
N CYS A 286 7.63 1.83 27.86
CA CYS A 286 6.59 1.03 28.52
C CYS A 286 5.26 1.01 27.77
N ASP A 287 4.96 2.09 27.05
CA ASP A 287 3.86 2.15 26.09
C ASP A 287 4.01 1.06 25.03
N ALA A 288 5.14 1.06 24.31
CA ALA A 288 5.44 0.07 23.28
C ALA A 288 5.46 -1.39 23.81
N MET A 289 5.80 -1.62 25.07
CA MET A 289 5.89 -2.97 25.65
C MET A 289 4.59 -3.50 26.26
N CYS A 290 3.75 -2.60 26.78
CA CYS A 290 2.58 -2.98 27.56
C CYS A 290 1.25 -2.70 26.86
N CYS A 291 1.28 -2.04 25.71
CA CYS A 291 0.09 -1.66 24.95
C CYS A 291 -0.19 -2.49 23.70
N LEU A 292 0.38 -3.68 23.58
CA LEU A 292 0.15 -4.54 22.42
C LEU A 292 -0.26 -5.95 22.82
N THR A 293 -1.52 -6.28 22.53
CA THR A 293 -1.91 -7.53 21.87
C THR A 293 -3.04 -7.18 20.91
N ALA A 294 -3.33 -8.04 19.92
CA ALA A 294 -4.71 -8.12 19.41
C ALA A 294 -5.68 -7.98 20.59
N PRO A 295 -6.83 -7.29 20.45
CA PRO A 295 -7.74 -7.13 21.57
C PRO A 295 -7.88 -8.50 22.24
N PRO A 296 -7.65 -8.66 23.55
CA PRO A 296 -7.67 -9.96 24.24
C PRO A 296 -9.05 -10.69 24.18
N ASP A 297 -9.96 -10.19 23.34
CA ASP A 297 -11.31 -10.62 23.04
C ASP A 297 -11.55 -10.95 21.55
N VAL A 298 -10.53 -10.99 20.69
CA VAL A 298 -10.65 -11.63 19.37
C VAL A 298 -10.67 -13.14 19.58
N GLU A 299 -11.88 -13.70 19.60
CA GLU A 299 -12.12 -15.15 19.74
C GLU A 299 -11.66 -15.88 18.47
N HIS A 300 -11.86 -15.24 17.32
CA HIS A 300 -11.63 -15.82 16.01
C HIS A 300 -10.49 -15.10 15.27
N VAL A 301 -9.26 -15.33 15.74
CA VAL A 301 -8.06 -14.75 15.14
C VAL A 301 -7.92 -15.23 13.68
N TRP A 302 -7.85 -14.26 12.76
CA TRP A 302 -7.51 -14.47 11.37
C TRP A 302 -6.09 -15.02 11.20
N GLY A 303 -5.97 -16.04 10.36
CA GLY A 303 -4.69 -16.55 9.88
C GLY A 303 -4.62 -16.59 8.36
N TRP A 304 -3.40 -16.51 7.84
CA TRP A 304 -3.13 -16.68 6.42
C TRP A 304 -3.04 -18.17 6.12
N LYS A 305 -3.74 -18.62 5.08
CA LYS A 305 -3.83 -20.02 4.69
C LYS A 305 -2.48 -20.60 4.25
N THR A 306 -2.02 -21.65 4.92
CA THR A 306 -0.84 -22.42 4.52
C THR A 306 -1.15 -23.42 3.39
N ARG A 307 -0.12 -23.81 2.66
CA ARG A 307 -0.14 -24.88 1.64
C ARG A 307 1.20 -25.62 1.62
N PRO A 308 1.27 -26.87 1.14
CA PRO A 308 2.54 -27.56 0.97
C PRO A 308 3.49 -26.78 0.05
N HIS A 309 4.79 -26.84 0.35
CA HIS A 309 5.83 -26.09 -0.33
C HIS A 309 5.72 -26.07 -1.87
N PHE A 310 5.99 -24.90 -2.44
CA PHE A 310 5.90 -24.55 -3.85
C PHE A 310 7.24 -24.16 -4.46
N TYR A 311 7.93 -23.20 -3.85
CA TYR A 311 9.00 -22.45 -4.49
C TYR A 311 10.08 -22.02 -3.51
N ASN A 312 11.34 -22.01 -3.97
CA ASN A 312 12.54 -21.51 -3.28
C ASN A 312 12.69 -21.97 -1.82
N ASP A 313 12.21 -21.22 -0.84
CA ASP A 313 12.28 -21.57 0.59
C ASP A 313 10.88 -21.71 1.21
N PHE A 314 10.80 -21.82 2.54
CA PHE A 314 9.52 -21.97 3.23
C PHE A 314 9.05 -20.62 3.79
N ALA A 315 7.75 -20.51 4.05
CA ALA A 315 7.18 -19.32 4.65
C ALA A 315 7.86 -18.96 5.99
N GLN A 316 7.99 -17.65 6.23
CA GLN A 316 8.65 -17.08 7.40
C GLN A 316 7.66 -16.32 8.28
N ARG A 317 7.82 -16.44 9.59
CA ARG A 317 7.23 -15.53 10.58
C ARG A 317 8.22 -14.40 10.81
N VAL A 318 7.85 -13.18 10.48
CA VAL A 318 8.52 -11.95 10.89
C VAL A 318 8.07 -11.63 12.31
N ALA A 319 8.95 -11.88 13.29
CA ALA A 319 8.69 -11.60 14.71
C ALA A 319 9.20 -10.20 15.11
N ASN A 320 10.16 -9.64 14.37
CA ASN A 320 10.67 -8.29 14.56
C ASN A 320 11.15 -7.72 13.21
N PRO A 321 10.67 -6.53 12.81
CA PRO A 321 9.71 -5.66 13.50
C PRO A 321 8.27 -6.15 13.37
N THR A 322 7.44 -5.78 14.35
CA THR A 322 5.99 -6.03 14.34
C THR A 322 5.24 -4.86 13.69
N GLU A 323 5.75 -3.64 13.86
CA GLU A 323 5.33 -2.45 13.12
C GLU A 323 6.02 -2.44 11.75
N LEU A 324 5.23 -2.59 10.69
CA LEU A 324 5.75 -2.71 9.32
C LEU A 324 5.49 -1.44 8.51
N PHE A 325 6.52 -0.93 7.85
CA PHE A 325 6.45 0.17 6.89
C PHE A 325 7.61 0.09 5.89
N PRO A 326 7.50 0.66 4.68
CA PRO A 326 8.60 0.68 3.71
C PRO A 326 9.89 1.26 4.29
N GLY A 327 10.98 0.52 4.13
CA GLY A 327 12.30 0.84 4.67
C GLY A 327 12.66 0.10 5.96
N VAL A 328 11.73 -0.61 6.61
CA VAL A 328 12.08 -1.47 7.75
C VAL A 328 12.88 -2.69 7.29
N GLU A 329 13.89 -3.04 8.07
CA GLU A 329 14.66 -4.26 7.89
C GLU A 329 14.09 -5.38 8.76
N TYR A 330 14.04 -6.59 8.20
CA TYR A 330 13.82 -7.81 8.96
C TYR A 330 14.96 -7.99 9.98
N VAL A 331 14.60 -8.18 11.25
CA VAL A 331 15.56 -8.36 12.34
C VAL A 331 15.54 -9.79 12.86
N GLU A 332 14.35 -10.32 13.14
CA GLU A 332 14.17 -11.61 13.78
C GLU A 332 12.88 -12.29 13.33
N GLY A 333 12.92 -13.61 13.28
CA GLY A 333 11.83 -14.46 12.85
C GLY A 333 12.29 -15.88 12.64
N ASP A 334 11.32 -16.76 12.37
CA ASP A 334 11.52 -18.20 12.23
C ASP A 334 10.59 -18.75 11.13
N LEU A 335 10.91 -19.94 10.61
CA LEU A 335 10.02 -20.63 9.65
C LEU A 335 8.63 -20.83 10.26
N VAL A 336 7.58 -20.70 9.44
CA VAL A 336 6.23 -21.16 9.79
C VAL A 336 6.29 -22.64 10.17
N GLU A 337 6.66 -23.47 9.20
CA GLU A 337 7.12 -24.83 9.41
C GLU A 337 7.89 -25.27 8.15
N SER A 338 8.84 -26.19 8.30
CA SER A 338 9.52 -26.76 7.12
C SER A 338 8.52 -27.52 6.23
N GLY A 339 8.54 -27.24 4.93
CA GLY A 339 7.66 -27.89 3.95
C GLY A 339 6.34 -27.16 3.71
N TRP A 340 6.15 -25.97 4.28
CA TRP A 340 4.93 -25.18 4.17
C TRP A 340 5.19 -23.76 3.68
N ASP A 341 4.35 -23.34 2.76
CA ASP A 341 4.30 -22.02 2.12
C ASP A 341 2.90 -21.42 2.34
N MET A 342 2.63 -20.22 1.85
CA MET A 342 1.35 -19.53 1.99
C MET A 342 0.56 -19.51 0.68
N ALA A 343 -0.77 -19.50 0.75
CA ALA A 343 -1.59 -19.50 -0.44
C ALA A 343 -1.85 -18.07 -0.95
N PHE A 344 -1.39 -17.75 -2.16
CA PHE A 344 -1.66 -16.48 -2.83
C PHE A 344 -1.50 -16.57 -4.36
N VAL A 345 -2.10 -15.59 -5.05
CA VAL A 345 -1.96 -15.34 -6.48
C VAL A 345 -1.71 -13.85 -6.67
N ILE A 346 -0.80 -13.50 -7.57
CA ILE A 346 -0.54 -12.13 -8.00
C ILE A 346 -0.89 -12.04 -9.47
N THR A 347 -1.74 -11.09 -9.84
CA THR A 347 -2.04 -10.81 -11.24
C THR A 347 -1.40 -9.50 -11.69
N THR A 348 -1.35 -9.35 -13.00
CA THR A 348 -0.78 -8.20 -13.66
C THR A 348 -1.70 -7.78 -14.79
N GLU A 349 -1.76 -6.47 -15.01
CA GLU A 349 -2.31 -5.90 -16.21
C GLU A 349 -1.17 -5.30 -17.01
N THR A 350 -1.25 -5.38 -18.34
CA THR A 350 -0.44 -4.48 -19.16
C THR A 350 -0.98 -3.08 -18.90
N PRO A 351 -0.24 -2.21 -18.21
CA PRO A 351 -0.71 -0.87 -18.02
C PRO A 351 -0.86 -0.20 -19.39
N GLU A 352 -2.02 0.41 -19.68
CA GLU A 352 -2.14 1.37 -20.80
C GLU A 352 -0.94 2.32 -20.69
N PRO A 353 -0.10 2.47 -21.73
CA PRO A 353 1.32 2.82 -21.63
C PRO A 353 1.58 3.83 -20.50
N PRO A 354 2.00 3.36 -19.31
CA PRO A 354 2.00 4.20 -18.13
C PRO A 354 3.31 4.97 -18.07
N LEU A 355 3.19 6.13 -17.47
CA LEU A 355 4.21 7.15 -17.37
C LEU A 355 5.16 6.75 -16.23
N ILE A 356 6.18 5.93 -16.50
CA ILE A 356 7.12 5.46 -15.46
C ILE A 356 7.92 6.64 -14.88
N PRO A 357 7.96 6.84 -13.55
CA PRO A 357 8.81 7.83 -12.91
C PRO A 357 10.24 7.33 -12.49
N LYS A 358 11.33 8.06 -12.84
CA LYS A 358 12.76 7.84 -12.59
C LYS A 358 13.50 9.19 -12.50
N TRP A 359 13.83 9.75 -11.32
CA TRP A 359 15.04 10.59 -11.01
C TRP A 359 14.98 11.33 -9.64
N SER A 360 16.14 11.85 -9.18
CA SER A 360 16.34 12.64 -7.94
C SER A 360 17.11 13.96 -8.18
N GLN A 361 16.95 14.95 -7.29
CA GLN A 361 17.64 16.26 -7.32
C GLN A 361 18.90 16.25 -6.44
N LEU A 362 20.01 16.84 -6.91
CA LEU A 362 21.21 17.10 -6.11
C LEU A 362 21.17 18.52 -5.50
N PRO A 363 21.84 18.75 -4.34
CA PRO A 363 21.93 20.05 -3.71
C PRO A 363 22.63 21.09 -4.60
N HIS A 364 22.14 22.34 -4.57
CA HIS A 364 22.83 23.50 -5.15
C HIS A 364 23.15 24.56 -4.08
N PRO A 365 24.20 25.39 -4.27
CA PRO A 365 24.61 26.40 -3.31
C PRO A 365 23.57 27.54 -3.15
N GLU A 366 23.49 28.12 -1.95
CA GLU A 366 22.67 29.32 -1.65
C GLU A 366 22.92 30.44 -2.70
N GLY A 367 21.88 30.84 -3.43
CA GLY A 367 21.91 31.98 -4.36
C GLY A 367 21.92 31.63 -5.85
N GLU A 368 21.68 30.38 -6.23
CA GLU A 368 21.57 29.92 -7.62
C GLU A 368 20.21 29.23 -7.83
N GLY A 369 19.27 29.89 -8.53
CA GLY A 369 17.85 29.48 -8.56
C GLY A 369 17.04 30.11 -7.44
N PHE A 370 15.71 30.06 -7.50
CA PHE A 370 14.85 30.68 -6.47
C PHE A 370 14.62 29.70 -5.31
N ASP A 371 15.55 29.64 -4.37
CA ASP A 371 15.46 28.74 -3.22
C ASP A 371 15.84 29.42 -1.91
N ALA A 372 15.17 28.98 -0.85
CA ALA A 372 15.77 28.90 0.46
C ALA A 372 15.69 27.44 0.95
N ARG A 373 16.86 26.79 0.94
CA ARG A 373 17.32 25.59 1.68
C ARG A 373 16.54 24.29 1.52
N SER A 374 16.96 23.47 0.56
CA SER A 374 16.76 22.01 0.56
C SER A 374 18.11 21.28 0.68
N ASP A 375 18.49 20.96 1.92
CA ASP A 375 19.57 20.03 2.23
C ASP A 375 18.99 18.84 3.02
N ILE A 376 19.26 17.61 2.52
CA ILE A 376 19.19 16.30 3.21
C ILE A 376 17.81 15.64 3.38
N GLY A 377 17.72 14.40 2.87
CA GLY A 377 16.97 13.29 3.49
C GLY A 377 15.55 13.04 2.98
N PHE A 378 15.29 11.81 2.54
CA PHE A 378 14.03 11.28 2.00
C PHE A 378 13.08 10.91 3.16
N LEU A 379 11.80 11.28 3.08
CA LEU A 379 10.68 10.61 3.76
C LEU A 379 9.54 10.43 2.74
N PRO A 380 8.86 9.26 2.71
CA PRO A 380 7.83 8.98 1.71
C PRO A 380 6.53 9.69 2.06
N SER A 381 5.96 10.43 1.10
CA SER A 381 4.55 10.86 1.14
C SER A 381 3.84 10.39 -0.13
N THR A 382 2.56 10.08 0.02
CA THR A 382 1.75 9.12 -0.76
C THR A 382 1.25 9.58 -2.13
N ASP A 383 2.04 10.33 -2.90
CA ASP A 383 1.68 10.71 -4.27
C ASP A 383 2.79 10.34 -5.26
N VAL A 384 2.48 9.42 -6.19
CA VAL A 384 3.41 8.92 -7.22
C VAL A 384 3.70 10.02 -8.25
N TYR A 385 4.72 10.83 -7.99
CA TYR A 385 5.39 11.67 -8.99
C TYR A 385 6.87 11.34 -9.06
N LYS A 386 7.43 11.44 -10.28
CA LYS A 386 8.86 11.34 -10.62
C LYS A 386 9.72 12.18 -9.68
N TRP A 387 9.16 13.35 -9.38
CA TRP A 387 9.49 14.27 -8.32
C TRP A 387 8.21 15.10 -8.12
N SER A 388 7.73 15.19 -6.89
CA SER A 388 6.73 16.18 -6.52
C SER A 388 7.38 17.18 -5.61
N GLN A 389 7.54 18.39 -6.11
CA GLN A 389 7.41 19.52 -5.22
C GLN A 389 5.92 19.73 -4.98
N ALA A 390 5.44 19.20 -3.87
CA ALA A 390 4.11 19.54 -3.39
C ALA A 390 4.03 21.07 -3.27
N PRO A 391 2.89 21.66 -3.67
CA PRO A 391 2.72 23.07 -3.52
C PRO A 391 2.74 23.44 -2.03
N ASP A 392 3.50 24.46 -1.67
CA ASP A 392 3.54 24.90 -0.27
C ASP A 392 2.61 26.07 -0.03
N GLY A 393 1.63 25.81 0.83
CA GLY A 393 0.66 26.80 1.27
C GLY A 393 1.30 27.96 2.03
N ALA A 394 2.53 27.88 2.52
CA ALA A 394 3.22 28.99 3.17
C ALA A 394 3.58 30.13 2.23
N PHE A 395 3.54 29.91 0.91
CA PHE A 395 3.95 30.88 -0.12
C PHE A 395 2.83 31.22 -1.09
N SER A 396 2.82 32.47 -1.55
CA SER A 396 1.78 33.01 -2.43
C SER A 396 1.83 32.46 -3.86
N GLY A 397 2.93 31.85 -4.29
CA GLY A 397 3.22 31.63 -5.70
C GLY A 397 3.81 32.87 -6.37
N ILE A 398 4.38 32.69 -7.56
CA ILE A 398 5.02 33.75 -8.36
C ILE A 398 4.21 33.97 -9.64
N HIS A 399 4.00 35.23 -10.04
CA HIS A 399 3.31 35.54 -11.30
C HIS A 399 4.03 34.90 -12.49
N ALA A 400 3.28 34.06 -13.18
CA ALA A 400 3.75 33.33 -14.36
C ALA A 400 2.64 33.39 -15.42
N HIS A 401 2.15 34.60 -15.69
CA HIS A 401 1.03 34.84 -16.59
C HIS A 401 1.30 36.03 -17.50
N ASP A 402 0.45 36.20 -18.51
CA ASP A 402 0.43 37.38 -19.36
C ASP A 402 -0.09 38.61 -18.60
N ASP A 403 0.66 39.71 -18.65
CA ASP A 403 0.20 41.02 -18.16
C ASP A 403 0.41 42.12 -19.21
N VAL A 404 -0.44 43.15 -19.13
CA VAL A 404 -0.35 44.36 -19.96
C VAL A 404 0.21 45.48 -19.11
N ILE A 405 1.54 45.58 -19.05
CA ILE A 405 2.21 46.72 -18.44
C ILE A 405 2.33 47.83 -19.49
N ILE A 406 1.43 48.82 -19.41
CA ILE A 406 1.49 50.09 -20.16
C ILE A 406 1.76 49.89 -21.66
N GLY A 407 0.98 49.02 -22.31
CA GLY A 407 0.97 48.85 -23.76
C GLY A 407 2.04 47.91 -24.33
N ASN A 408 2.87 47.27 -23.49
CA ASN A 408 3.67 46.10 -23.86
C ASN A 408 3.05 44.85 -23.23
N TYR A 409 2.92 43.78 -24.02
CA TYR A 409 2.62 42.44 -23.52
C TYR A 409 3.90 41.88 -22.92
N ASP A 410 3.92 41.64 -21.62
CA ASP A 410 4.99 40.90 -20.96
C ASP A 410 4.36 39.63 -20.41
N ALA A 411 4.57 38.51 -21.11
CA ALA A 411 4.21 37.20 -20.58
C ALA A 411 5.37 36.74 -19.72
N THR A 412 5.14 36.68 -18.41
CA THR A 412 6.14 36.14 -17.51
C THR A 412 6.04 34.63 -17.59
N THR A 413 6.98 34.00 -18.30
CA THR A 413 7.18 32.55 -18.26
C THR A 413 8.28 32.27 -17.25
N LEU A 414 7.97 31.48 -16.22
CA LEU A 414 8.98 31.01 -15.27
C LEU A 414 9.47 29.65 -15.72
N ALA A 415 10.65 29.23 -15.24
CA ALA A 415 11.17 27.90 -15.47
C ALA A 415 11.87 27.35 -14.24
N ASP A 416 11.83 26.04 -14.08
CA ASP A 416 12.54 25.29 -13.05
C ASP A 416 13.19 24.04 -13.64
N GLN A 417 14.25 23.55 -13.02
CA GLN A 417 15.15 22.54 -13.58
C GLN A 417 14.88 21.13 -13.06
N TRP A 418 15.28 20.13 -13.85
CA TRP A 418 15.41 18.76 -13.40
C TRP A 418 16.61 18.04 -14.01
N ILE A 419 17.10 17.00 -13.34
CA ILE A 419 18.11 16.08 -13.89
C ILE A 419 17.38 14.86 -14.46
N CYS A 420 17.62 14.52 -15.72
CA CYS A 420 17.08 13.35 -16.37
C CYS A 420 17.78 12.06 -15.91
N ASP A 421 17.02 11.00 -15.62
CA ASP A 421 17.53 9.64 -15.38
C ASP A 421 17.06 8.65 -16.46
N GLY A 422 16.58 9.17 -17.59
CA GLY A 422 16.19 8.42 -18.78
C GLY A 422 14.69 8.29 -19.02
N GLY A 423 14.37 7.73 -20.19
CA GLY A 423 13.00 7.55 -20.69
C GLY A 423 12.37 8.86 -21.16
N PRO A 424 11.37 8.81 -22.07
CA PRO A 424 10.73 10.02 -22.58
C PRO A 424 9.88 10.73 -21.50
N VAL A 425 9.73 12.05 -21.65
CA VAL A 425 8.70 12.82 -20.95
C VAL A 425 7.39 12.64 -21.70
N VAL A 426 6.39 12.18 -20.96
CA VAL A 426 5.12 11.68 -21.49
C VAL A 426 3.92 12.34 -20.81
N THR A 427 4.12 12.92 -19.62
CA THR A 427 3.17 13.78 -18.92
C THR A 427 3.93 14.87 -18.17
N LEU A 428 3.32 16.05 -18.09
CA LEU A 428 3.80 17.19 -17.33
C LEU A 428 2.76 17.56 -16.29
N VAL A 429 3.20 17.81 -15.04
CA VAL A 429 2.35 18.24 -13.93
C VAL A 429 2.94 19.49 -13.31
N TRP A 430 2.10 20.47 -13.02
CA TRP A 430 2.49 21.68 -12.29
C TRP A 430 1.35 22.16 -11.39
N TYR A 431 1.69 23.04 -10.45
CA TYR A 431 0.74 23.60 -9.50
C TYR A 431 0.62 25.11 -9.67
N GLY A 432 -0.58 25.64 -9.49
CA GLY A 432 -0.80 27.07 -9.58
C GLY A 432 -2.02 27.53 -8.81
N ASN A 433 -2.10 28.84 -8.59
CA ASN A 433 -3.21 29.47 -7.89
C ASN A 433 -3.62 30.77 -8.61
N TYR A 434 -4.82 31.26 -8.30
CA TYR A 434 -5.30 32.57 -8.75
C TYR A 434 -5.33 33.52 -7.56
N GLU A 435 -4.87 34.76 -7.76
CA GLU A 435 -5.05 35.81 -6.75
C GLU A 435 -6.53 36.05 -6.45
N LEU A 436 -6.83 36.55 -5.24
CA LEU A 436 -8.19 36.90 -4.83
C LEU A 436 -8.46 38.41 -4.94
N TYR A 437 -9.69 38.77 -5.29
CA TYR A 437 -10.25 40.09 -5.04
C TYR A 437 -10.51 40.30 -3.54
N SER A 438 -10.82 41.54 -3.16
CA SER A 438 -11.15 41.88 -1.76
C SER A 438 -12.39 41.17 -1.21
N ASP A 439 -13.25 40.63 -2.08
CA ASP A 439 -14.44 39.87 -1.72
C ASP A 439 -14.19 38.35 -1.64
N GLY A 440 -12.94 37.91 -1.83
CA GLY A 440 -12.53 36.50 -1.78
C GLY A 440 -12.79 35.72 -3.06
N THR A 441 -13.23 36.37 -4.14
CA THR A 441 -13.40 35.71 -5.44
C THR A 441 -12.09 35.64 -6.20
N GLU A 442 -11.85 34.54 -6.93
CA GLU A 442 -10.63 34.36 -7.72
C GLU A 442 -10.59 35.32 -8.91
N LYS A 443 -9.45 35.95 -9.13
CA LYS A 443 -9.13 36.81 -10.28
C LYS A 443 -8.88 35.99 -11.55
N ARG A 444 -9.81 35.09 -11.87
CA ARG A 444 -9.80 34.36 -13.15
C ARG A 444 -10.07 35.29 -14.33
N ASN A 445 -10.78 36.40 -14.15
CA ASN A 445 -11.08 37.39 -15.19
C ASN A 445 -11.61 36.74 -16.48
N SER A 446 -10.90 36.91 -17.60
CA SER A 446 -11.25 36.28 -18.88
C SER A 446 -10.98 34.78 -18.94
N GLY A 447 -10.31 34.23 -17.92
CA GLY A 447 -9.85 32.85 -17.83
C GLY A 447 -8.55 32.62 -18.58
N VAL A 448 -7.84 31.55 -18.20
CA VAL A 448 -6.70 31.05 -18.98
C VAL A 448 -7.23 30.42 -20.27
N ASN A 449 -6.65 30.80 -21.40
CA ASN A 449 -6.90 30.22 -22.71
C ASN A 449 -6.06 28.94 -22.89
N TYR A 450 -4.74 29.09 -22.74
CA TYR A 450 -3.77 28.00 -22.82
C TYR A 450 -2.56 28.29 -21.91
N PHE A 451 -1.78 27.26 -21.62
CA PHE A 451 -0.47 27.41 -21.02
C PHE A 451 0.60 27.34 -22.11
N ASP A 452 1.61 28.21 -22.07
CA ASP A 452 2.83 28.05 -22.86
C ASP A 452 3.78 27.18 -22.04
N VAL A 453 3.97 25.94 -22.49
CA VAL A 453 4.78 24.93 -21.79
C VAL A 453 5.96 24.54 -22.66
N ALA A 454 7.18 24.60 -22.12
CA ALA A 454 8.39 24.30 -22.88
C ALA A 454 9.45 23.60 -22.05
N ILE A 455 10.28 22.79 -22.71
CA ILE A 455 11.44 22.12 -22.15
C ILE A 455 12.68 22.70 -22.81
N TYR A 456 13.63 23.17 -21.99
CA TYR A 456 14.91 23.71 -22.45
C TYR A 456 16.08 22.80 -22.05
N ASP A 457 17.17 22.86 -22.82
CA ASP A 457 18.46 22.36 -22.34
C ASP A 457 19.08 23.31 -21.30
N ASN A 458 20.02 22.76 -20.52
CA ASN A 458 20.78 23.53 -19.54
C ASN A 458 21.97 24.25 -20.18
N ASP A 459 22.16 25.54 -19.88
CA ASP A 459 23.35 26.30 -20.27
C ASP A 459 24.57 25.88 -19.45
N MET A 460 25.53 25.20 -20.09
CA MET A 460 26.79 24.81 -19.47
C MET A 460 27.95 25.79 -19.75
N THR A 461 27.69 26.91 -20.45
CA THR A 461 28.74 27.73 -21.08
C THR A 461 29.28 28.88 -20.22
N ALA A 462 28.59 29.27 -19.14
CA ALA A 462 29.08 30.25 -18.17
C ALA A 462 28.51 30.01 -16.76
N PRO A 463 29.28 30.25 -15.67
CA PRO A 463 28.78 30.13 -14.31
C PRO A 463 27.75 31.22 -13.94
N PRO A 464 26.70 30.88 -13.17
CA PRO A 464 26.36 29.53 -12.76
C PRO A 464 25.79 28.73 -13.94
N ALA A 465 26.29 27.50 -14.14
CA ALA A 465 25.97 26.61 -15.26
C ALA A 465 24.58 25.95 -15.07
N CYS A 466 23.57 26.78 -14.89
CA CYS A 466 22.25 26.42 -14.40
C CYS A 466 21.21 27.45 -14.85
N LEU A 467 21.04 27.62 -16.17
CA LEU A 467 19.97 28.44 -16.75
C LEU A 467 19.35 27.74 -17.97
N PRO A 468 18.06 27.98 -18.28
CA PRO A 468 17.46 27.54 -19.54
C PRO A 468 18.17 28.18 -20.73
N ASN A 469 18.51 27.39 -21.76
CA ASN A 469 19.17 27.88 -22.97
C ASN A 469 18.26 27.78 -24.21
N ASN A 470 18.31 26.66 -24.93
CA ASN A 470 17.51 26.42 -26.14
C ASN A 470 16.28 25.59 -25.81
N ALA A 471 15.11 26.04 -26.28
CA ALA A 471 13.90 25.23 -26.23
C ALA A 471 14.08 23.99 -27.12
N LEU A 472 14.05 22.82 -26.51
CA LEU A 472 14.10 21.53 -27.20
C LEU A 472 12.71 21.01 -27.55
N TRP A 473 11.70 21.40 -26.77
CA TRP A 473 10.32 21.00 -26.94
C TRP A 473 9.38 22.09 -26.43
N SER A 474 8.22 22.26 -27.05
CA SER A 474 7.17 23.13 -26.53
C SER A 474 5.78 22.70 -26.99
N LYS A 475 4.78 23.04 -26.18
CA LYS A 475 3.36 22.80 -26.45
C LYS A 475 2.52 23.92 -25.83
N GLN A 476 1.40 24.22 -26.48
CA GLN A 476 0.44 25.23 -26.01
C GLN A 476 -0.92 24.58 -25.71
N PRO A 477 -1.02 23.73 -24.66
CA PRO A 477 -2.27 23.08 -24.33
C PRO A 477 -3.31 24.08 -23.84
N SER A 478 -4.52 24.01 -24.40
CA SER A 478 -5.66 24.76 -23.89
C SER A 478 -6.00 24.33 -22.46
N LEU A 479 -6.61 25.22 -21.67
CA LEU A 479 -7.07 24.85 -20.32
C LEU A 479 -8.03 23.66 -20.35
N ALA A 480 -8.82 23.48 -21.41
CA ALA A 480 -9.74 22.35 -21.55
C ALA A 480 -9.04 21.00 -21.78
N THR A 481 -7.79 21.02 -22.27
CA THR A 481 -6.99 19.82 -22.51
C THR A 481 -6.03 19.50 -21.36
N VAL A 482 -5.87 20.43 -20.42
CA VAL A 482 -5.12 20.23 -19.18
C VAL A 482 -6.13 19.87 -18.08
N ASN A 483 -5.91 18.78 -17.36
CA ASN A 483 -6.77 18.44 -16.23
C ASN A 483 -6.43 19.35 -15.04
N GLU A 484 -7.22 20.40 -14.81
CA GLU A 484 -7.18 21.27 -13.62
C GLU A 484 -8.00 20.63 -12.49
N THR A 485 -7.38 20.35 -11.36
CA THR A 485 -8.03 19.75 -10.18
C THR A 485 -7.74 20.61 -8.94
N ASP A 486 -8.78 20.96 -8.18
CA ASP A 486 -8.64 21.63 -6.87
C ASP A 486 -7.96 20.64 -5.90
N THR A 487 -6.84 21.04 -5.32
CA THR A 487 -6.09 20.17 -4.39
C THR A 487 -6.69 20.16 -2.98
N GLY A 488 -7.62 21.07 -2.68
CA GLY A 488 -8.14 21.30 -1.32
C GLY A 488 -7.20 22.13 -0.44
N LEU A 489 -6.00 22.48 -0.93
CA LEU A 489 -5.02 23.29 -0.21
C LEU A 489 -5.24 24.78 -0.46
N LEU A 490 -4.90 25.59 0.54
CA LEU A 490 -4.88 27.05 0.48
C LEU A 490 -3.45 27.56 0.72
N ASN A 491 -3.10 28.66 0.06
CA ASN A 491 -1.87 29.37 0.35
C ASN A 491 -2.01 30.43 1.45
N ASN A 492 -0.91 31.12 1.79
CA ASN A 492 -0.82 32.10 2.87
C ASN A 492 -1.65 33.37 2.65
N GLU A 493 -2.21 33.52 1.45
CA GLU A 493 -3.15 34.56 1.05
C GLU A 493 -4.59 34.01 0.88
N ASN A 494 -4.85 32.79 1.35
CA ASN A 494 -6.10 32.04 1.21
C ASN A 494 -6.50 31.74 -0.24
N CYS A 495 -5.56 31.77 -1.19
CA CYS A 495 -5.84 31.38 -2.57
C CYS A 495 -5.84 29.86 -2.67
N ARG A 496 -6.82 29.29 -3.39
CA ARG A 496 -6.87 27.84 -3.66
C ARG A 496 -5.75 27.43 -4.59
N ILE A 497 -5.18 26.27 -4.31
CA ILE A 497 -4.12 25.68 -5.12
C ILE A 497 -4.75 24.61 -6.04
N TYR A 498 -4.34 24.65 -7.30
CA TYR A 498 -4.80 23.74 -8.34
C TYR A 498 -3.63 22.93 -8.90
N LYS A 499 -3.87 21.64 -9.12
CA LYS A 499 -2.98 20.73 -9.86
C LYS A 499 -3.38 20.74 -11.33
N TYR A 500 -2.41 20.88 -12.22
CA TYR A 500 -2.60 20.85 -13.67
C TYR A 500 -1.86 19.65 -14.24
N THR A 501 -2.54 18.78 -14.97
CA THR A 501 -1.94 17.59 -15.59
C THR A 501 -2.12 17.62 -17.10
N LEU A 502 -1.00 17.52 -17.83
CA LEU A 502 -0.94 17.45 -19.29
C LEU A 502 -0.34 16.11 -19.71
N THR A 503 -1.15 15.23 -20.28
CA THR A 503 -0.68 14.01 -20.93
C THR A 503 -0.34 14.27 -22.40
N LEU A 504 0.78 13.72 -22.87
CA LEU A 504 1.29 13.92 -24.23
C LEU A 504 0.93 12.73 -25.12
N ASP A 505 0.55 13.01 -26.37
CA ASP A 505 0.38 11.98 -27.38
C ASP A 505 1.74 11.34 -27.69
N ALA A 506 1.77 10.06 -28.08
CA ALA A 506 3.02 9.34 -28.37
C ALA A 506 3.94 10.03 -29.40
N SER A 507 3.36 10.79 -30.34
CA SER A 507 4.13 11.58 -31.32
C SER A 507 4.77 12.85 -30.77
N GLU A 508 4.40 13.25 -29.55
CA GLU A 508 4.82 14.48 -28.89
C GLU A 508 5.67 14.21 -27.64
N TRP A 509 5.96 12.93 -27.35
CA TRP A 509 6.87 12.54 -26.29
C TRP A 509 8.24 13.21 -26.47
N PHE A 510 8.82 13.66 -25.37
CA PHE A 510 10.13 14.30 -25.40
C PHE A 510 11.21 13.32 -24.93
N ASP A 511 12.05 12.88 -25.85
CA ASP A 511 13.19 12.02 -25.55
C ASP A 511 14.30 12.82 -24.84
N GLN A 512 14.57 12.45 -23.61
CA GLN A 512 15.63 13.03 -22.78
C GLN A 512 16.77 12.03 -22.57
N GLN A 513 17.97 12.56 -22.33
CA GLN A 513 19.18 11.77 -22.17
C GLN A 513 19.54 11.63 -20.69
N PRO A 514 19.76 10.40 -20.18
CA PRO A 514 20.16 10.19 -18.79
C PRO A 514 21.40 11.03 -18.41
N GLY A 515 21.36 11.63 -17.22
CA GLY A 515 22.40 12.50 -16.67
C GLY A 515 22.39 13.95 -17.19
N GLN A 516 21.46 14.33 -18.07
CA GLN A 516 21.35 15.73 -18.54
C GLN A 516 20.35 16.53 -17.70
N THR A 517 20.68 17.78 -17.42
CA THR A 517 19.74 18.74 -16.83
C THR A 517 18.89 19.39 -17.91
N TYR A 518 17.59 19.49 -17.65
CA TYR A 518 16.60 20.19 -18.47
C TYR A 518 15.82 21.17 -17.62
N TRP A 519 15.07 22.07 -18.26
CA TRP A 519 14.25 23.09 -17.60
C TRP A 519 12.83 23.07 -18.11
N LEU A 520 11.84 23.03 -17.21
CA LEU A 520 10.42 23.10 -17.53
C LEU A 520 9.99 24.54 -17.34
N ALA A 521 9.50 25.15 -18.41
CA ALA A 521 8.94 26.48 -18.40
C ALA A 521 7.42 26.42 -18.52
N VAL A 522 6.71 27.22 -17.71
CA VAL A 522 5.25 27.31 -17.73
C VAL A 522 4.83 28.78 -17.60
N GLY A 523 3.94 29.21 -18.49
CA GLY A 523 3.30 30.52 -18.45
C GLY A 523 1.82 30.43 -18.83
N ALA A 524 0.93 31.04 -18.05
CA ALA A 524 -0.50 31.10 -18.36
C ALA A 524 -0.81 32.25 -19.33
N ILE A 525 -1.54 31.96 -20.41
CA ILE A 525 -1.98 32.97 -21.38
C ILE A 525 -3.49 33.11 -21.33
N SER A 526 -3.98 34.33 -21.15
CA SER A 526 -5.39 34.64 -20.91
C SER A 526 -6.20 34.72 -22.20
N ASN A 527 -7.52 34.49 -22.11
CA ASN A 527 -8.44 34.67 -23.26
C ASN A 527 -8.49 36.13 -23.74
N ASN A 528 -8.30 37.09 -22.82
CA ASN A 528 -8.11 38.50 -23.13
C ASN A 528 -7.03 39.07 -22.20
N PRO A 529 -5.85 39.44 -22.73
CA PRO A 529 -4.75 39.94 -21.90
C PRO A 529 -5.06 41.29 -21.23
N ASN A 530 -5.99 42.09 -21.75
CA ASN A 530 -6.45 43.32 -21.06
C ASN A 530 -7.36 43.03 -19.85
N ALA A 531 -7.73 41.77 -19.65
CA ALA A 531 -8.48 41.23 -18.52
C ALA A 531 -7.85 39.87 -18.16
N ALA A 532 -6.54 39.88 -17.92
CA ALA A 532 -5.75 38.68 -17.71
C ALA A 532 -6.18 37.92 -16.47
N ALA A 533 -6.16 36.60 -16.53
CA ALA A 533 -6.24 35.76 -15.36
C ALA A 533 -4.96 35.96 -14.53
N ILE A 534 -5.09 36.36 -13.28
CA ILE A 534 -3.92 36.63 -12.43
C ILE A 534 -3.45 35.31 -11.82
N TRP A 535 -2.79 34.50 -12.66
CA TRP A 535 -2.35 33.16 -12.35
C TRP A 535 -0.90 33.14 -11.85
N ARG A 536 -0.64 32.34 -10.83
CA ARG A 536 0.70 32.19 -10.25
C ARG A 536 1.13 30.74 -10.32
N TRP A 537 2.38 30.51 -10.69
CA TRP A 537 3.00 29.21 -10.47
C TRP A 537 3.25 29.09 -8.97
N GLN A 538 2.62 28.09 -8.34
CA GLN A 538 2.71 27.87 -6.91
C GLN A 538 4.13 27.44 -6.53
N ASN A 539 4.71 28.10 -5.52
CA ASN A 539 5.99 27.72 -4.97
C ASN A 539 5.91 26.34 -4.32
N ALA A 540 7.02 25.63 -4.37
CA ALA A 540 7.28 24.46 -3.55
C ALA A 540 7.66 24.86 -2.12
N GLY A 541 7.51 23.93 -1.19
CA GLY A 541 7.93 24.12 0.20
C GLY A 541 9.34 23.65 0.49
N PRO A 542 9.97 24.15 1.56
CA PRO A 542 11.08 23.45 2.18
C PRO A 542 10.52 22.17 2.84
N ASN A 543 10.88 21.03 2.27
CA ASN A 543 10.44 19.69 2.66
C ASN A 543 10.25 19.49 4.18
N THR A 544 9.08 19.01 4.59
CA THR A 544 8.92 18.16 5.79
C THR A 544 8.91 16.71 5.36
#